data_AF-A0A7R9UMF6-F1
#
_entry.id   AF-A0A7R9UMF6-F1
#
_cell.length_a   1.000
_cell.length_b   1.000
_cell.length_c   1.000
_cell.angle_alpha   90.00
_cell.angle_beta   90.00
_cell.angle_gamma   90.00
#
_symmetry.space_group_name_H-M   'P 1'
#
loop_
_entity.id
_entity.type
_entity.pdbx_description
1 polymer ?
#
loop_
_entity_poly.entity_id
_entity_poly.type
_entity_poly.pdbx_seq_one_letter_code
_entity_poly.pdbx_strand_id
1 'polypeptide(L)'
;TGFAALILYGLPKFFRDRSLPTLLHRVVSRIPMPVDVFVHTYDLTHTTNSRNGELACKLDPDEVRAAKPVRVEMQSQDVVDREHTPLFSEMKRHGDAWFNHFVSLRNVLRQYNSIQRGYALMEEEQQKRRMEYTLVCCSRMDVLYLDDLPDECVHALREQQPGSVWVPSFH
;
A
#
# COMPACT_ATOMS: atom_id res chain seq x y z
N THR A 1 5.13 22.65 12.01
CA THR A 1 4.33 22.09 10.91
C THR A 1 5.07 20.87 10.40
N GLY A 2 4.45 19.69 10.47
CA GLY A 2 5.08 18.41 10.08
C GLY A 2 4.92 18.09 8.60
N PHE A 3 5.38 16.91 8.20
CA PHE A 3 5.14 16.32 6.88
C PHE A 3 4.45 14.96 7.07
N ALA A 4 3.62 14.58 6.11
CA ALA A 4 3.03 13.25 6.07
C ALA A 4 3.65 12.43 4.93
N ALA A 5 3.74 11.11 5.13
CA ALA A 5 4.05 10.15 4.09
C ALA A 5 2.81 9.34 3.73
N LEU A 6 2.57 9.15 2.43
CA LEU A 6 1.58 8.24 1.90
C LEU A 6 2.30 7.09 1.19
N ILE A 7 2.24 5.91 1.77
CA ILE A 7 2.76 4.67 1.21
C ILE A 7 1.66 3.99 0.41
N LEU A 8 1.86 3.92 -0.90
CA LEU A 8 1.01 3.19 -1.83
C LEU A 8 1.60 1.82 -2.12
N TYR A 9 0.81 0.78 -1.92
CA TYR A 9 1.26 -0.60 -2.05
C TYR A 9 0.29 -1.48 -2.85
N GLY A 10 0.82 -2.59 -3.38
CA GLY A 10 0.06 -3.57 -4.15
C GLY A 10 0.06 -3.30 -5.64
N LEU A 11 -0.97 -3.77 -6.34
CA LEU A 11 -1.12 -3.64 -7.79
C LEU A 11 -1.94 -2.39 -8.13
N PRO A 12 -1.58 -1.61 -9.17
CA PRO A 12 -2.25 -0.35 -9.50
C PRO A 12 -3.44 -0.60 -10.43
N LYS A 13 -4.39 -1.40 -9.96
CA LYS A 13 -5.50 -1.85 -10.79
C LYS A 13 -6.59 -0.79 -10.89
N PHE A 14 -6.76 -0.21 -12.08
CA PHE A 14 -7.61 0.96 -12.30
C PHE A 14 -7.25 2.12 -11.36
N PHE A 15 -5.98 2.22 -10.97
CA PHE A 15 -5.54 3.13 -9.92
C PHE A 15 -5.73 4.58 -10.36
N ARG A 16 -5.24 4.94 -11.55
CA ARG A 16 -5.29 6.32 -12.04
C ARG A 16 -6.73 6.82 -12.14
N ASP A 17 -7.61 5.98 -12.68
CA ASP A 17 -8.94 6.41 -13.12
C ASP A 17 -10.03 6.18 -12.05
N ARG A 18 -9.79 5.31 -11.05
CA ARG A 18 -10.78 4.97 -10.01
C ARG A 18 -10.28 5.18 -8.59
N SER A 19 -9.22 4.49 -8.19
CA SER A 19 -8.77 4.50 -6.80
C SER A 19 -8.16 5.85 -6.40
N LEU A 20 -7.26 6.40 -7.22
CA LEU A 20 -6.53 7.63 -6.94
C LEU A 20 -7.46 8.85 -6.73
N PRO A 21 -8.48 9.13 -7.56
CA PRO A 21 -9.40 10.24 -7.31
C PRO A 21 -10.08 10.14 -5.94
N THR A 22 -10.55 8.94 -5.56
CA THR A 22 -11.21 8.74 -4.27
C THR A 22 -10.21 8.86 -3.12
N LEU A 23 -9.01 8.32 -3.24
CA LEU A 23 -7.94 8.47 -2.25
C LEU A 23 -7.56 9.94 -2.02
N LEU A 24 -7.38 10.70 -3.10
CA LEU A 24 -7.04 12.12 -3.01
C LEU A 24 -8.15 12.91 -2.32
N HIS A 25 -9.40 12.67 -2.72
CA HIS A 25 -10.56 13.37 -2.17
C HIS A 25 -10.84 12.99 -0.71
N ARG A 26 -10.82 11.70 -0.37
CA ARG A 26 -11.28 11.18 0.92
C ARG A 26 -10.19 11.15 1.99
N VAL A 27 -8.93 10.93 1.59
CA VAL A 27 -7.82 10.74 2.54
C VAL A 27 -6.87 11.93 2.48
N VAL A 28 -6.27 12.19 1.31
CA VAL A 28 -5.19 13.19 1.21
C VAL A 28 -5.68 14.60 1.49
N SER A 29 -6.88 14.97 1.04
CA SER A 29 -7.47 16.29 1.30
C SER A 29 -7.70 16.59 2.79
N ARG A 30 -7.81 15.54 3.62
CA ARG A 30 -8.06 15.64 5.06
C ARG A 30 -6.77 15.81 5.87
N ILE A 31 -5.61 15.58 5.26
CA ILE A 31 -4.30 15.69 5.92
C ILE A 31 -3.88 17.17 5.93
N PRO A 32 -3.71 17.81 7.12
CA PRO A 32 -3.50 19.26 7.23
C PRO A 32 -2.03 19.67 7.00
N MET A 33 -1.26 18.87 6.26
CA MET A 33 0.17 19.06 6.05
C MET A 33 0.60 18.53 4.67
N PRO A 34 1.77 18.94 4.15
CA PRO A 34 2.27 18.40 2.89
C PRO A 34 2.44 16.89 2.96
N VAL A 35 2.07 16.19 1.87
CA VAL A 35 2.10 14.73 1.77
C VAL A 35 3.10 14.32 0.69
N ASP A 36 4.14 13.59 1.09
CA ASP A 36 5.05 12.92 0.17
C ASP A 36 4.55 11.50 -0.14
N VAL A 37 4.52 11.14 -1.42
CA VAL A 37 3.99 9.85 -1.87
C VAL A 37 5.14 8.90 -2.21
N PHE A 38 5.10 7.70 -1.61
CA PHE A 38 6.02 6.61 -1.85
C PHE A 38 5.26 5.43 -2.42
N VAL A 39 5.76 4.85 -3.50
CA VAL A 39 5.09 3.74 -4.17
C VAL A 39 6.01 2.53 -4.22
N HIS A 40 5.50 1.39 -3.77
CA HIS A 40 6.00 0.10 -4.23
C HIS A 40 4.92 -0.64 -5.00
N THR A 41 5.28 -1.20 -6.16
CA THR A 41 4.39 -2.08 -6.92
C THR A 41 5.15 -3.23 -7.58
N TYR A 42 4.43 -4.08 -8.29
CA TYR A 42 5.00 -5.22 -9.00
C TYR A 42 5.05 -4.93 -10.50
N ASP A 43 6.14 -5.34 -11.15
CA ASP A 43 6.27 -5.37 -12.60
C ASP A 43 5.41 -6.50 -13.17
N LEU A 44 4.11 -6.24 -13.26
CA LEU A 44 3.10 -7.20 -13.67
C LEU A 44 2.09 -6.52 -14.60
N THR A 45 1.95 -7.04 -15.82
CA THR A 45 1.05 -6.47 -16.84
C THR A 45 -0.31 -7.14 -16.91
N HIS A 46 -0.49 -8.28 -16.21
CA HIS A 46 -1.73 -9.04 -16.22
C HIS A 46 -1.97 -9.69 -14.86
N THR A 47 -3.24 -9.75 -14.44
CA THR A 47 -3.63 -10.50 -13.25
C THR A 47 -4.91 -11.29 -13.50
N THR A 48 -5.03 -12.43 -12.83
CA THR A 48 -6.23 -13.26 -12.81
C THR A 48 -6.65 -13.41 -11.36
N ASN A 49 -7.90 -13.06 -11.07
CA ASN A 49 -8.47 -13.16 -9.73
C ASN A 49 -9.81 -13.89 -9.80
N SER A 50 -9.82 -15.13 -9.32
CA SER A 50 -11.03 -15.97 -9.33
C SER A 50 -12.12 -15.45 -8.39
N ARG A 51 -11.79 -14.62 -7.39
CA ARG A 51 -12.76 -14.15 -6.39
C ARG A 51 -13.78 -13.16 -6.95
N ASN A 52 -13.36 -12.37 -7.94
CA ASN A 52 -14.19 -11.35 -8.57
C ASN A 52 -14.39 -11.64 -10.07
N GLY A 53 -14.08 -12.85 -10.53
CA GLY A 53 -14.30 -13.29 -11.91
C GLY A 53 -13.35 -12.65 -12.94
N GLU A 54 -12.22 -12.08 -12.51
CA GLU A 54 -11.30 -11.41 -13.41
C GLU A 54 -10.36 -12.40 -14.10
N LEU A 55 -10.42 -12.39 -15.42
CA LEU A 55 -9.59 -13.23 -16.29
C LEU A 55 -8.64 -12.33 -17.07
N ALA A 56 -7.33 -12.51 -16.88
CA ALA A 56 -6.28 -11.79 -17.60
C ALA A 56 -6.52 -10.27 -17.65
N CYS A 57 -6.95 -9.69 -16.51
CA CYS A 57 -7.14 -8.25 -16.39
C CYS A 57 -5.81 -7.56 -16.66
N LYS A 58 -5.80 -6.70 -17.68
CA LYS A 58 -4.64 -5.88 -18.02
C LYS A 58 -4.33 -4.94 -16.86
N LEU A 59 -3.05 -4.82 -16.54
CA LEU A 59 -2.50 -3.89 -15.59
C LEU A 59 -1.52 -2.98 -16.33
N ASP A 60 -1.45 -1.73 -15.89
CA ASP A 60 -0.43 -0.76 -16.30
C ASP A 60 0.32 -0.33 -15.04
N PRO A 61 1.50 -0.92 -14.75
CA PRO A 61 2.30 -0.57 -13.59
C PRO A 61 2.65 0.92 -13.53
N ASP A 62 2.73 1.61 -14.67
CA ASP A 62 3.08 3.03 -14.73
C ASP A 62 1.91 3.95 -14.31
N GLU A 63 0.69 3.44 -14.13
CA GLU A 63 -0.42 4.22 -13.56
C GLU A 63 -0.08 4.86 -12.22
N VAL A 64 0.83 4.25 -11.46
CA VAL A 64 1.31 4.79 -10.17
C VAL A 64 1.91 6.18 -10.29
N ARG A 65 2.45 6.55 -11.46
CA ARG A 65 3.03 7.88 -11.70
C ARG A 65 2.00 8.99 -11.64
N ALA A 66 0.71 8.68 -11.81
CA ALA A 66 -0.38 9.65 -11.69
C ALA A 66 -0.44 10.26 -10.27
N ALA A 67 0.03 9.53 -9.24
CA ALA A 67 0.11 10.03 -7.87
C ALA A 67 1.30 11.00 -7.63
N LYS A 68 2.12 11.28 -8.65
CA LYS A 68 3.34 12.10 -8.57
C LYS A 68 4.26 11.70 -7.40
N PRO A 69 4.64 10.42 -7.31
CA PRO A 69 5.45 9.92 -6.21
C PRO A 69 6.83 10.57 -6.17
N VAL A 70 7.33 10.79 -4.95
CA VAL A 70 8.72 11.18 -4.69
C VAL A 70 9.65 10.05 -5.12
N ARG A 71 9.27 8.81 -4.77
CA ARG A 71 9.99 7.59 -5.15
C ARG A 71 9.04 6.46 -5.52
N VAL A 72 9.47 5.68 -6.50
CA VAL A 72 8.79 4.46 -6.96
C VAL A 72 9.80 3.33 -6.99
N GLU A 73 9.39 2.18 -6.48
CA GLU A 73 10.06 0.90 -6.71
C GLU A 73 9.10 -0.07 -7.38
N MET A 74 9.60 -0.77 -8.39
CA MET A 74 8.90 -1.87 -9.05
C MET A 74 9.73 -3.13 -8.88
N GLN A 75 9.11 -4.21 -8.45
CA GLN A 75 9.76 -5.51 -8.26
C GLN A 75 9.09 -6.61 -9.07
N SER A 76 9.87 -7.60 -9.51
CA SER A 76 9.31 -8.81 -10.11
C SER A 76 8.64 -9.66 -9.04
N GLN A 77 7.36 -9.99 -9.26
CA GLN A 77 6.60 -10.84 -8.33
C GLN A 77 7.21 -12.25 -8.20
N ASP A 78 7.79 -12.79 -9.28
CA ASP A 78 8.42 -14.12 -9.28
C ASP A 78 9.69 -14.15 -8.42
N VAL A 79 10.45 -13.05 -8.42
CA VAL A 79 11.62 -12.89 -7.55
C VAL A 79 11.18 -12.88 -6.08
N VAL A 80 10.17 -12.07 -5.76
CA VAL A 80 9.62 -11.97 -4.39
C VAL A 80 9.09 -13.31 -3.91
N ASP A 81 8.33 -14.04 -4.75
CA ASP A 81 7.84 -15.37 -4.41
C ASP A 81 8.96 -16.37 -4.11
N ARG A 82 10.04 -16.34 -4.92
CA ARG A 82 11.20 -17.20 -4.73
C ARG A 82 11.93 -16.86 -3.43
N GLU A 83 12.14 -15.58 -3.16
CA GLU A 83 12.81 -15.12 -1.93
C GLU A 83 12.01 -15.46 -0.67
N HIS A 84 10.68 -15.38 -0.74
CA HIS A 84 9.79 -15.71 0.38
C HIS A 84 9.43 -17.21 0.46
N THR A 85 9.99 -18.06 -0.40
CA THR A 85 9.69 -19.51 -0.41
C THR A 85 9.95 -20.20 0.94
N PRO A 86 11.05 -19.91 1.68
CA PRO A 86 11.27 -20.49 3.00
C PRO A 86 10.16 -20.14 3.99
N LEU A 87 9.82 -18.85 4.11
CA LEU A 87 8.75 -18.36 4.98
C LEU A 87 7.38 -18.90 4.55
N PHE A 88 7.10 -18.93 3.25
CA PHE A 88 5.86 -19.51 2.73
C PHE A 88 5.72 -20.99 3.12
N SER A 89 6.80 -21.76 3.00
CA SER A 89 6.83 -23.18 3.36
C SER A 89 6.65 -23.42 4.85
N GLU A 90 7.20 -22.54 5.69
CA GLU A 90 6.98 -22.55 7.13
C GLU A 90 5.52 -22.25 7.47
N MET A 91 4.97 -21.15 6.93
CA MET A 91 3.59 -20.72 7.17
C MET A 91 2.55 -21.77 6.75
N LYS A 92 2.81 -22.50 5.65
CA LYS A 92 1.94 -23.61 5.21
C LYS A 92 1.73 -24.70 6.26
N ARG A 93 2.66 -24.88 7.20
CA ARG A 93 2.54 -25.88 8.29
C ARG A 93 1.44 -25.54 9.28
N HIS A 94 0.99 -24.29 9.31
CA HIS A 94 -0.08 -23.80 10.19
C HIS A 94 -1.48 -23.90 9.56
N GLY A 95 -1.59 -24.48 8.36
CA GLY A 95 -2.86 -24.68 7.65
C GLY A 95 -3.22 -23.55 6.68
N ASP A 96 -4.30 -23.76 5.93
CA ASP A 96 -4.82 -22.81 4.94
C ASP A 96 -6.10 -22.14 5.46
N ALA A 97 -5.96 -20.99 6.11
CA ALA A 97 -7.08 -20.27 6.70
C ALA A 97 -8.16 -19.83 5.68
N TRP A 98 -7.84 -19.81 4.39
CA TRP A 98 -8.75 -19.37 3.34
C TRP A 98 -9.25 -20.50 2.44
N PHE A 99 -8.84 -21.76 2.70
CA PHE A 99 -9.25 -22.94 1.95
C PHE A 99 -9.13 -22.77 0.42
N ASN A 100 -8.07 -22.09 -0.05
CA ASN A 100 -7.86 -21.78 -1.46
C ASN A 100 -6.48 -22.19 -1.97
N HIS A 101 -5.95 -23.28 -1.42
CA HIS A 101 -4.64 -23.83 -1.74
C HIS A 101 -3.53 -22.80 -1.53
N PHE A 102 -3.60 -22.06 -0.42
CA PHE A 102 -2.61 -21.06 0.00
C PHE A 102 -2.41 -19.87 -0.95
N VAL A 103 -3.31 -19.65 -1.90
CA VAL A 103 -3.26 -18.47 -2.79
C VAL A 103 -3.37 -17.18 -1.99
N SER A 104 -4.22 -17.15 -0.96
CA SER A 104 -4.35 -16.00 -0.06
C SER A 104 -3.07 -15.73 0.71
N LEU A 105 -2.46 -16.78 1.26
CA LEU A 105 -1.24 -16.67 2.05
C LEU A 105 -0.13 -16.03 1.21
N ARG A 106 0.05 -16.48 -0.03
CA ARG A 106 1.03 -15.90 -0.96
C ARG A 106 0.72 -14.44 -1.27
N ASN A 107 -0.55 -14.09 -1.49
CA ASN A 107 -0.95 -12.70 -1.73
C ASN A 107 -0.71 -11.81 -0.50
N VAL A 108 -0.92 -12.33 0.71
CA VAL A 108 -0.63 -11.62 1.96
C VAL A 108 0.87 -11.36 2.11
N LEU A 109 1.73 -12.36 1.83
CA LEU A 109 3.19 -12.17 1.85
C LEU A 109 3.64 -11.09 0.86
N ARG A 110 3.08 -11.09 -0.36
CA ARG A 110 3.35 -10.03 -1.36
C ARG A 110 2.86 -8.66 -0.88
N GLN A 111 1.73 -8.58 -0.19
CA GLN A 111 1.26 -7.30 0.36
C GLN A 111 2.21 -6.78 1.44
N TYR A 112 2.65 -7.63 2.36
CA TYR A 112 3.61 -7.25 3.39
C TYR A 112 4.97 -6.84 2.81
N ASN A 113 5.49 -7.58 1.83
CA ASN A 113 6.69 -7.17 1.10
C ASN A 113 6.51 -5.77 0.51
N SER A 114 5.39 -5.52 -0.17
CA SER A 114 5.13 -4.22 -0.79
C SER A 114 5.04 -3.08 0.22
N ILE A 115 4.43 -3.31 1.39
CA ILE A 115 4.38 -2.33 2.48
C ILE A 115 5.80 -2.06 3.00
N GLN A 116 6.57 -3.11 3.29
CA GLN A 116 7.93 -3.00 3.80
C GLN A 116 8.85 -2.22 2.84
N ARG A 117 8.76 -2.49 1.53
CA ARG A 117 9.51 -1.74 0.53
C ARG A 117 9.08 -0.27 0.45
N GLY A 118 7.78 0.01 0.57
CA GLY A 118 7.27 1.37 0.67
C GLY A 118 7.81 2.14 1.88
N TYR A 119 7.90 1.49 3.04
CA TYR A 119 8.54 2.06 4.23
C TYR A 119 10.03 2.32 4.01
N ALA A 120 10.76 1.37 3.41
CA ALA A 120 12.19 1.57 3.12
C ALA A 120 12.44 2.81 2.23
N LEU A 121 11.61 3.01 1.20
CA LEU A 121 11.69 4.21 0.35
C LEU A 121 11.45 5.51 1.14
N MET A 122 10.51 5.48 2.08
CA MET A 122 10.19 6.61 2.96
C MET A 122 11.36 6.92 3.92
N GLU A 123 11.91 5.89 4.56
CA GLU A 123 13.04 6.00 5.50
C GLU A 123 14.32 6.51 4.81
N GLU A 124 14.62 6.02 3.61
CA GLU A 124 15.71 6.52 2.78
C GLU A 124 15.56 8.03 2.49
N GLU A 125 14.34 8.48 2.18
CA GLU A 125 14.07 9.89 1.90
C GLU A 125 14.11 10.76 3.18
N GLN A 126 13.63 10.23 4.32
CA GLN A 126 13.79 10.87 5.64
C GLN A 126 15.28 11.12 5.95
N GLN A 127 16.11 10.09 5.77
CA GLN A 127 17.55 10.19 6.01
C GLN A 127 18.20 11.21 5.07
N LYS A 128 17.84 11.18 3.78
CA LYS A 128 18.38 12.10 2.76
C LYS A 128 18.02 13.56 3.04
N ARG A 129 16.76 13.83 3.42
CA ARG A 129 16.26 15.19 3.69
C ARG A 129 16.50 15.66 5.13
N ARG A 130 16.98 14.77 6.01
CA ARG A 130 17.17 15.02 7.46
C ARG A 130 15.89 15.56 8.10
N MET A 131 14.78 14.86 7.85
CA MET A 131 13.46 15.18 8.38
C MET A 131 12.75 13.92 8.83
N GLU A 132 11.67 14.09 9.59
CA GLU A 132 10.81 13.00 10.05
C GLU A 132 9.37 13.25 9.58
N TYR A 133 8.70 12.17 9.17
CA TYR A 133 7.26 12.21 8.91
C TYR A 133 6.51 12.10 10.23
N THR A 134 5.59 13.03 10.46
CA THR A 134 4.72 13.04 11.65
C THR A 134 3.48 12.17 11.48
N LEU A 135 3.15 11.81 10.24
CA LEU A 135 2.06 10.91 9.88
C LEU A 135 2.55 9.97 8.78
N VAL A 136 2.22 8.69 8.90
CA VAL A 136 2.42 7.71 7.82
C VAL A 136 1.08 7.05 7.54
N CYS A 137 0.57 7.22 6.33
CA CYS A 137 -0.63 6.56 5.83
C CYS A 137 -0.23 5.44 4.87
N CYS A 138 -0.68 4.21 5.13
CA CYS A 138 -0.52 3.09 4.20
C CYS A 138 -1.83 2.84 3.46
N SER A 139 -1.77 2.70 2.14
CA SER A 139 -2.97 2.70 1.29
C SER A 139 -2.83 1.80 0.08
N ARG A 140 -3.91 1.07 -0.22
CA ARG A 140 -3.98 0.17 -1.37
C ARG A 140 -4.33 0.95 -2.63
N MET A 141 -3.75 0.53 -3.75
CA MET A 141 -4.00 1.15 -5.05
C MET A 141 -5.19 0.54 -5.80
N ASP A 142 -5.74 -0.58 -5.33
CA ASP A 142 -6.79 -1.36 -6.01
C ASP A 142 -8.16 -1.28 -5.33
N VAL A 143 -8.39 -0.27 -4.48
CA VAL A 143 -9.64 -0.09 -3.73
C VAL A 143 -10.24 1.30 -3.93
N LEU A 144 -11.57 1.37 -3.78
CA LEU A 144 -12.27 2.65 -3.66
C LEU A 144 -12.31 3.08 -2.20
N TYR A 145 -12.00 4.35 -1.97
CA TYR A 145 -12.15 4.97 -0.66
C TYR A 145 -13.56 5.55 -0.58
N LEU A 146 -14.41 4.92 0.23
CA LEU A 146 -15.83 5.28 0.34
C LEU A 146 -16.03 6.37 1.40
N ASP A 147 -15.33 6.23 2.52
CA ASP A 147 -15.42 7.12 3.66
C ASP A 147 -14.20 8.05 3.73
N ASP A 148 -14.41 9.23 4.33
CA ASP A 148 -13.33 10.17 4.61
C ASP A 148 -12.40 9.61 5.69
N LEU A 149 -11.14 10.04 5.68
CA LEU A 149 -10.23 9.80 6.81
C LEU A 149 -10.90 10.33 8.09
N PRO A 150 -11.11 9.50 9.13
CA PRO A 150 -11.84 9.91 10.33
C PRO A 150 -11.23 11.13 10.99
N ASP A 151 -12.07 12.03 11.49
CA ASP A 151 -11.61 13.25 12.15
C ASP A 151 -10.78 12.93 13.40
N GLU A 152 -11.05 11.82 14.08
CA GLU A 152 -10.26 11.33 15.22
C GLU A 152 -8.80 11.06 14.84
N CYS A 153 -8.54 10.54 13.64
CA CYS A 153 -7.18 10.38 13.13
C CYS A 153 -6.52 11.74 12.94
N VAL A 154 -7.26 12.73 12.40
CA VAL A 154 -6.77 14.10 12.22
C VAL A 154 -6.55 14.82 13.56
N HIS A 155 -7.39 14.55 14.56
CA HIS A 155 -7.28 15.09 15.91
C HIS A 155 -6.12 14.47 16.68
N ALA A 156 -5.93 13.14 16.62
CA ALA A 156 -4.79 12.46 17.23
C ALA A 156 -3.44 13.00 16.72
N LEU A 157 -3.37 13.40 15.43
CA LEU A 157 -2.21 14.08 14.86
C LEU A 157 -1.95 15.47 15.46
N ARG A 158 -3.03 16.21 15.79
CA ARG A 158 -2.93 17.55 16.40
C ARG A 158 -2.55 17.47 17.87
N GLU A 159 -3.04 16.45 18.57
CA GLU A 159 -2.77 16.22 19.99
C GLU A 159 -1.42 15.54 20.25
N GLN A 160 -0.67 15.21 19.18
CA GLN A 160 0.67 14.60 19.26
C GLN A 160 0.72 13.38 20.18
N GLN A 161 -0.23 12.44 20.09
CA GLN A 161 -0.11 11.16 20.79
C GLN A 161 0.93 10.28 20.07
N PRO A 162 2.20 10.26 20.50
CA PRO A 162 3.27 9.64 19.73
C PRO A 162 3.11 8.12 19.79
N GLY A 163 3.33 7.44 18.66
CA GLY A 163 3.26 5.98 18.60
C GLY A 163 1.85 5.38 18.51
N SER A 164 0.83 6.20 18.26
CA SER A 164 -0.51 5.69 17.96
C SER A 164 -0.55 5.05 16.56
N VAL A 165 -1.18 3.88 16.45
CA VAL A 165 -1.42 3.18 15.18
C VAL A 165 -2.92 3.10 14.96
N TRP A 166 -3.38 3.67 13.85
CA TRP A 166 -4.78 3.60 13.44
C TRP A 166 -4.93 2.60 12.30
N VAL A 167 -5.79 1.61 12.52
CA VAL A 167 -6.14 0.62 11.52
C VAL A 167 -7.62 0.81 11.18
N PRO A 168 -7.98 1.12 9.93
CA PRO A 168 -9.38 1.24 9.56
C PRO A 168 -10.11 -0.09 9.79
N SER A 169 -11.36 -0.02 10.26
CA SER A 169 -12.24 -1.19 10.27
C SER A 169 -12.58 -1.55 8.84
N PHE A 170 -12.32 -2.81 8.45
CA PHE A 170 -12.69 -3.35 7.14
C PHE A 170 -13.99 -4.17 7.19
N HIS A 171 -14.77 -3.98 8.26
CA HIS A 171 -16.07 -4.61 8.52
C HIS A 171 -17.20 -3.62 8.38
#